data_AF-A0A9N9N4H1-F1
#
_entry.id   AF-A0A9N9N4H1-F1
#
_cell.length_a   1.000
_cell.length_b   1.000
_cell.length_c   1.000
_cell.angle_alpha   90.00
_cell.angle_beta   90.00
_cell.angle_gamma   90.00
#
_symmetry.space_group_name_H-M   'P 1'
#
loop_
_entity.id
_entity.type
_entity.pdbx_description
1 polymer ?
#
loop_
_entity_poly.entity_id
_entity_poly.type
_entity_poly.pdbx_seq_one_letter_code
_entity_poly.pdbx_strand_id
1 'polypeptide(L)'
;ETTGDSLDARRFHTAVLSPNEGIVIYGGEDTDSRPVLPSLAILKTTTIPYNWYIPNSTDVPDLTVVPPLSRHSAIMYGNYMILAF
;
A
#
# COMPACT_ATOMS: atom_id res chain seq x y z
N GLU A 1 16.19 10.16 -4.01
CA GLU A 1 14.86 10.70 -4.38
C GLU A 1 13.99 9.58 -4.92
N THR A 2 12.67 9.71 -4.81
CA THR A 2 11.68 8.80 -5.42
C THR A 2 10.89 9.53 -6.49
N THR A 3 10.33 8.81 -7.46
CA THR A 3 9.46 9.37 -8.52
C THR A 3 8.09 8.73 -8.48
N GLY A 4 7.20 9.13 -9.40
CA GLY A 4 5.88 8.51 -9.56
C GLY A 4 4.79 9.23 -8.80
N ASP A 5 3.79 8.46 -8.37
CA ASP A 5 2.60 9.00 -7.73
C ASP A 5 2.91 9.65 -6.36
N SER A 6 2.13 10.67 -6.00
CA SER A 6 2.21 11.31 -4.69
C SER A 6 1.36 10.55 -3.68
N LEU A 7 1.92 10.25 -2.52
CA LEU A 7 1.23 9.58 -1.42
C LEU A 7 1.08 10.50 -0.23
N ASP A 8 -0.14 10.56 0.30
CA ASP A 8 -0.40 11.25 1.55
C ASP A 8 0.31 10.58 2.73
N ALA A 9 0.77 11.43 3.65
CA ALA A 9 1.37 10.98 4.90
C ALA A 9 0.37 10.13 5.69
N ARG A 10 0.83 8.99 6.21
CA ARG A 10 -0.01 8.00 6.87
C ARG A 10 0.70 7.35 8.05
N ARG A 11 -0.05 7.03 9.10
CA ARG A 11 0.40 6.25 10.27
C ARG A 11 -0.41 4.97 10.42
N PHE A 12 0.13 4.00 11.16
CA PHE A 12 -0.50 2.69 11.40
C PHE A 12 -0.89 1.91 10.13
N HIS A 13 -0.15 2.14 9.04
CA HIS A 13 -0.17 1.31 7.84
C HIS A 13 0.77 0.10 8.01
N THR A 14 0.68 -0.87 7.12
CA THR A 14 1.68 -1.93 6.99
C THR A 14 2.42 -1.80 5.67
N ALA A 15 3.68 -2.23 5.65
CA ALA A 15 4.51 -2.30 4.46
C ALA A 15 5.18 -3.67 4.41
N VAL A 16 4.95 -4.42 3.34
CA VAL A 16 5.47 -5.78 3.18
C VAL A 16 6.19 -5.93 1.84
N LEU A 17 7.32 -6.63 1.83
CA LEU A 17 8.06 -6.90 0.60
C LEU A 17 7.34 -8.00 -0.20
N SER A 18 6.90 -7.66 -1.41
CA SER A 18 6.34 -8.61 -2.36
C SER A 18 7.46 -9.45 -3.00
N PRO A 19 7.20 -10.73 -3.32
CA PRO A 19 8.10 -11.54 -4.14
C PRO A 19 8.45 -10.91 -5.50
N ASN A 20 7.59 -10.02 -6.01
CA ASN A 20 7.78 -9.31 -7.29
C ASN A 20 8.60 -8.01 -7.15
N GLU A 21 9.49 -7.94 -6.15
CA GLU A 21 10.47 -6.87 -5.94
C GLU A 21 9.90 -5.45 -5.78
N GLY A 22 8.69 -5.36 -5.21
CA GLY A 22 8.07 -4.11 -4.77
C GLY A 22 7.66 -4.18 -3.32
N ILE A 23 7.61 -3.04 -2.64
CA ILE A 23 7.04 -2.96 -1.30
C ILE A 23 5.57 -2.61 -1.48
N VAL A 24 4.68 -3.43 -0.92
CA VAL A 24 3.23 -3.18 -0.90
C VAL A 24 2.89 -2.48 0.40
N ILE A 25 2.28 -1.31 0.30
CA ILE A 25 1.84 -0.47 1.41
C ILE A 25 0.32 -0.58 1.47
N TYR A 26 -0.21 -0.94 2.64
CA TYR A 26 -1.66 -1.05 2.83
C TYR A 26 -2.16 -0.30 4.07
N GLY A 27 -3.28 0.40 3.87
CA GLY A 27 -4.04 1.11 4.88
C GLY A 27 -3.35 2.34 5.44
N GLY A 28 -3.69 2.64 6.68
CA GLY A 28 -3.22 3.76 7.46
C GLY A 28 -4.26 4.87 7.61
N GLU A 29 -4.00 5.72 8.60
CA GLU A 29 -4.81 6.89 8.93
C GLU A 29 -3.93 8.15 8.97
N ASP A 30 -4.56 9.31 8.82
CA ASP A 30 -3.91 10.61 9.01
C ASP A 30 -3.78 10.95 10.50
N THR A 31 -3.31 12.17 10.79
CA THR A 31 -3.17 12.66 12.17
C THR A 31 -4.50 12.83 12.90
N ASP A 32 -5.59 13.02 12.14
CA ASP A 32 -6.96 13.15 12.66
C ASP A 32 -7.65 11.77 12.80
N SER A 33 -6.91 10.68 12.58
CA SER A 33 -7.41 9.29 12.58
C SER A 33 -8.45 9.02 11.49
N ARG A 34 -8.43 9.79 10.40
CA ARG A 34 -9.24 9.51 9.21
C ARG A 34 -8.49 8.54 8.31
N PRO A 35 -9.17 7.59 7.65
CA PRO A 35 -8.50 6.68 6.74
C PRO A 35 -7.89 7.43 5.55
N VAL A 36 -6.67 7.06 5.15
CA VAL A 36 -5.99 7.65 4.00
C VAL A 36 -6.34 6.89 2.73
N LEU A 37 -6.70 7.63 1.67
CA LEU A 37 -6.95 7.11 0.33
C LEU A 37 -5.85 7.62 -0.63
N PRO A 38 -5.39 6.78 -1.58
CA PRO A 38 -5.70 5.36 -1.70
C PRO A 38 -5.08 4.56 -0.54
N SER A 39 -5.80 3.51 -0.12
CA SER A 39 -5.31 2.63 0.94
C SER A 39 -4.27 1.63 0.43
N LEU A 40 -4.13 1.43 -0.89
CA LEU A 40 -3.08 0.60 -1.48
C LEU A 40 -2.10 1.47 -2.25
N ALA A 41 -0.81 1.23 -2.03
CA ALA A 41 0.28 1.79 -2.84
C ALA A 41 1.42 0.78 -2.97
N ILE A 42 2.22 0.93 -4.01
CA ILE A 42 3.37 0.07 -4.28
C ILE A 42 4.59 0.95 -4.50
N LEU A 43 5.69 0.67 -3.78
CA LEU A 43 7.01 1.20 -4.10
C LEU A 43 7.73 0.20 -4.99
N LYS A 44 7.90 0.52 -6.27
CA LYS A 44 8.71 -0.27 -7.19
C LYS A 44 10.18 -0.05 -6.88
N THR A 45 10.82 -1.07 -6.29
CA THR A 45 12.25 -1.01 -5.94
C THR A 45 13.16 -1.47 -7.08
N THR A 46 12.59 -1.91 -8.21
CA THR A 46 13.30 -2.34 -9.42
C THR A 46 13.75 -1.19 -10.33
N THR A 47 13.28 0.04 -10.07
CA THR A 47 13.64 1.23 -10.86
C THR A 47 14.60 2.13 -10.08
N ILE A 48 15.47 2.86 -10.76
CA ILE A 48 16.31 3.89 -10.13
C ILE A 48 16.06 5.23 -10.84
N PRO A 49 15.49 6.24 -10.14
CA PRO A 49 15.03 6.21 -8.74
C PRO A 49 13.84 5.26 -8.51
N TYR A 50 13.61 4.86 -7.26
CA TYR A 50 12.43 4.06 -6.89
C TYR A 50 11.15 4.81 -7.25
N ASN A 51 10.14 4.09 -7.71
CA ASN A 51 8.93 4.65 -8.27
C ASN A 51 7.70 4.28 -7.45
N TRP A 52 6.96 5.28 -6.98
CA TRP A 52 5.66 5.11 -6.36
C TRP A 52 4.58 4.87 -7.41
N TYR A 53 3.71 3.91 -7.11
CA TYR A 53 2.62 3.50 -7.97
C TYR A 53 1.35 3.29 -7.14
N ILE A 54 0.26 3.94 -7.51
CA ILE A 54 -1.09 3.74 -6.99
C ILE A 54 -1.84 2.84 -7.97
N PRO A 55 -2.13 1.57 -7.60
CA PRO A 55 -2.94 0.70 -8.43
C PRO A 55 -4.36 1.27 -8.57
N ASN A 56 -4.91 1.20 -9.76
CA ASN A 56 -6.29 1.62 -10.05
C ASN A 56 -7.21 0.39 -10.22
N SER A 57 -8.51 0.63 -10.46
CA SER A 57 -9.52 -0.43 -10.57
C SER A 57 -9.27 -1.43 -11.71
N THR A 58 -8.42 -1.10 -12.68
CA THR A 58 -8.00 -2.03 -13.74
C THR A 58 -6.85 -2.94 -13.31
N ASP A 59 -6.02 -2.49 -12.37
CA ASP A 59 -4.89 -3.27 -11.84
C ASP A 59 -5.31 -4.26 -10.76
N VAL A 60 -6.21 -3.81 -9.88
CA VAL A 60 -6.74 -4.62 -8.78
C VAL A 60 -8.27 -4.45 -8.79
N PRO A 61 -8.99 -5.40 -9.42
CA PRO A 61 -10.43 -5.47 -9.34
C PRO A 61 -10.84 -5.45 -7.86
N ASP A 62 -11.90 -4.71 -7.52
CA ASP A 62 -12.41 -4.57 -6.13
C ASP A 62 -11.56 -3.74 -5.15
N LEU A 63 -10.63 -2.90 -5.63
CA LEU A 63 -9.93 -1.92 -4.79
C LEU A 63 -10.84 -1.05 -3.91
N THR A 64 -12.05 -0.75 -4.39
CA THR A 64 -13.05 0.04 -3.67
C THR A 64 -13.80 -0.75 -2.59
N VAL A 65 -13.67 -2.08 -2.57
CA VAL A 65 -14.36 -2.97 -1.63
C VAL A 65 -13.50 -3.27 -0.41
N VAL A 66 -12.18 -3.07 -0.51
CA VAL A 66 -11.28 -3.32 0.63
C VAL A 66 -11.36 -2.15 1.61
N PRO A 67 -11.84 -2.36 2.86
CA PRO A 67 -12.05 -1.29 3.81
C PRO A 67 -10.72 -0.61 4.15
N PRO A 68 -10.69 0.71 4.34
CA PRO A 68 -9.45 1.40 4.65
C PRO A 68 -9.06 1.11 6.11
N LEU A 69 -8.21 0.09 6.31
CA LEU A 69 -7.79 -0.38 7.64
C LEU A 69 -6.62 0.43 8.20
N SER A 70 -6.57 0.59 9.52
CA SER A 70 -5.39 1.05 10.26
C SER A 70 -5.12 0.11 11.44
N ARG A 71 -3.91 0.15 12.01
CA ARG A 71 -3.54 -0.60 13.23
C ARG A 71 -3.66 -2.12 13.09
N HIS A 72 -3.31 -2.62 11.91
CA HIS A 72 -3.28 -4.04 11.58
C HIS A 72 -1.83 -4.53 11.43
N SER A 73 -1.67 -5.84 11.41
CA SER A 73 -0.45 -6.54 10.98
C SER A 73 -0.66 -7.10 9.58
N ALA A 74 0.45 -7.35 8.86
CA ALA A 74 0.38 -7.93 7.54
C ALA A 74 1.59 -8.82 7.22
N ILE A 75 1.38 -9.80 6.35
CA ILE A 75 2.44 -10.66 5.81
C ILE A 75 2.14 -10.98 4.34
N MET A 76 3.20 -11.23 3.56
CA MET A 76 3.07 -11.82 2.23
C MET A 76 3.06 -13.34 2.32
N TYR A 77 2.07 -13.97 1.69
CA TYR A 77 2.00 -15.41 1.47
C TYR A 77 1.74 -15.68 -0.02
N GLY A 78 2.78 -16.07 -0.75
CA GLY A 78 2.75 -16.13 -2.20
C GLY A 78 2.44 -14.75 -2.79
N ASN A 79 1.40 -14.68 -3.62
CA ASN A 79 0.96 -13.42 -4.27
C ASN A 79 -0.08 -12.66 -3.45
N TYR A 80 -0.39 -13.09 -2.23
CA TYR A 80 -1.40 -12.49 -1.38
C TYR A 80 -0.77 -11.77 -0.20
N MET A 81 -1.25 -10.55 0.07
CA MET A 81 -1.02 -9.88 1.34
C MET A 81 -2.15 -10.29 2.29
N ILE A 82 -1.79 -10.93 3.40
CA ILE A 82 -2.73 -11.32 4.46
C ILE A 82 -2.66 -10.25 5.55
N LEU A 83 -3.82 -9.73 5.94
CA LEU A 83 -3.97 -8.73 7.02
C LEU A 83 -4.58 -9.40 8.25
N ALA A 84 -4.09 -9.06 9.45
CA ALA A 84 -4.62 -9.56 10.72
C ALA A 84 -4.63 -8.48 11.81
N PHE A 85 -5.52 -8.60 12.79
CA PHE A 85 -5.80 -7.61 13.85
C PHE A 85 -5.74 -8.23 15.25
#